data_AF-A0A131XJ18-F1
#
_entry.id   AF-A0A131XJ18-F1
#
_cell.length_a   1.000
_cell.length_b   1.000
_cell.length_c   1.000
_cell.angle_alpha   90.00
_cell.angle_beta   90.00
_cell.angle_gamma   90.00
#
_symmetry.space_group_name_H-M   'P 1'
#
loop_
_entity.id
_entity.type
_entity.pdbx_description
1 polymer ?
#
loop_
_entity_poly.entity_id
_entity_poly.type
_entity_poly.pdbx_seq_one_letter_code
_entity_poly.pdbx_strand_id
1 'polypeptide(L)'
;EIVWGMAEECHAIFIETPEGPERVGCGYLCKDGKDDRFQYPGICPCVNMTTKEWLDMKNGTQHQRYCTLGNCTGGPHSYCKPNGLYDLCWK
;
A
#
# COMPACT_ATOMS: atom_id res chain seq x y z
N GLU A 1 0.54 31.19 8.60
CA GLU A 1 1.57 30.28 8.08
C GLU A 1 1.20 28.87 8.49
N ILE A 2 0.88 27.97 7.55
CA ILE A 2 0.70 26.55 7.86
C ILE A 2 2.02 25.89 7.43
N VAL A 3 2.89 25.68 8.41
CA VAL A 3 4.10 24.89 8.24
C VAL A 3 3.64 23.44 8.16
N TRP A 4 3.48 22.93 6.94
CA TRP A 4 3.45 21.51 6.69
C TRP A 4 4.82 20.99 7.09
N GLY A 5 4.95 20.54 8.34
CA GLY A 5 6.13 19.85 8.81
C GLY A 5 6.45 18.78 7.78
N MET A 6 7.60 18.92 7.13
CA MET A 6 8.10 17.94 6.17
C MET A 6 8.20 16.63 6.92
N ALA A 7 7.23 15.74 6.71
CA ALA A 7 7.27 14.40 7.24
C ALA A 7 8.58 13.76 6.76
N GLU A 8 9.24 13.08 7.68
CA GLU A 8 10.37 12.18 7.45
C GLU A 8 10.16 11.37 6.17
N GLU A 9 11.21 11.03 5.41
CA GLU A 9 11.12 10.40 4.08
C GLU A 9 10.18 9.17 4.03
N CYS A 10 8.90 9.40 3.74
CA CYS A 10 7.88 8.37 3.61
C CYS A 10 7.66 8.05 2.14
N HIS A 11 7.66 6.77 1.77
CA HIS A 11 7.47 6.33 0.39
C HIS A 11 6.34 5.31 0.28
N ALA A 12 5.67 5.30 -0.87
CA ALA A 12 4.69 4.27 -1.17
C ALA A 12 5.41 2.95 -1.38
N ILE A 13 4.81 1.87 -0.90
CA ILE A 13 5.28 0.50 -1.11
C ILE A 13 4.38 -0.21 -2.10
N PHE A 14 4.99 -1.10 -2.87
CA PHE A 14 4.35 -1.80 -3.98
C PHE A 14 4.57 -3.30 -3.87
N ILE A 15 3.67 -4.04 -4.48
CA ILE A 15 3.73 -5.48 -4.64
C ILE A 15 3.57 -5.78 -6.13
N GLU A 16 4.34 -6.73 -6.64
CA GLU A 16 4.25 -7.13 -8.03
C GLU A 16 3.02 -8.01 -8.24
N THR A 17 2.34 -7.80 -9.37
CA THR A 17 1.23 -8.63 -9.87
C THR A 17 1.47 -8.96 -11.35
N PRO A 18 0.74 -9.92 -11.94
CA PRO A 18 0.85 -10.20 -13.38
C PRO A 18 0.56 -9.00 -14.28
N GLU A 19 -0.29 -8.06 -13.84
CA GLU A 19 -0.64 -6.85 -14.57
C GLU A 19 0.37 -5.71 -14.36
N GLY A 20 1.23 -5.83 -13.35
CA GLY A 20 2.26 -4.86 -12.99
C GLY A 20 2.33 -4.59 -11.48
N PRO A 21 3.22 -3.69 -11.05
CA PRO A 21 3.33 -3.32 -9.65
C PRO A 21 2.10 -2.54 -9.18
N GLU A 22 1.48 -3.04 -8.12
CA GLU A 22 0.31 -2.45 -7.47
C GLU A 22 0.67 -1.91 -6.08
N ARG A 23 0.00 -0.84 -5.66
CA ARG A 23 0.27 -0.21 -4.37
C ARG A 23 -0.20 -1.10 -3.22
N VAL A 24 0.59 -1.24 -2.17
CA VAL A 24 0.17 -1.92 -0.93
C VAL A 24 -0.57 -0.93 -0.03
N GLY A 25 -1.86 -1.19 0.17
CA GLY A 25 -2.72 -0.30 0.95
C GLY A 25 -2.78 1.12 0.39
N CYS A 26 -3.03 2.08 1.28
CA CYS A 26 -3.11 3.52 0.95
C CYS A 26 -2.20 4.37 1.84
N GLY A 27 -1.31 3.72 2.59
CA GLY A 27 -0.34 4.33 3.49
C GLY A 27 1.02 4.54 2.83
N TYR A 28 1.93 5.13 3.59
CA TYR A 28 3.34 5.26 3.23
C TYR A 28 4.19 4.56 4.29
N LEU A 29 5.31 3.97 3.86
CA LEU A 29 6.35 3.47 4.75
C LEU A 29 7.33 4.59 5.04
N CYS A 30 7.40 5.01 6.30
CA CYS A 30 8.36 6.00 6.78
C CYS A 30 9.61 5.33 7.37
N LYS A 31 10.71 6.08 7.47
CA LYS A 31 12.03 5.60 7.93
C LYS A 31 12.01 4.91 9.30
N ASP A 32 11.10 5.30 10.17
CA ASP A 32 10.87 4.70 11.50
C ASP A 32 10.18 3.32 11.47
N GLY A 33 9.83 2.80 10.28
CA GLY A 33 8.97 1.62 10.15
C GLY A 33 7.53 1.87 10.62
N LYS A 34 7.22 3.12 10.99
CA LYS A 34 5.87 3.56 11.32
C LYS A 34 5.11 3.73 10.01
N ASP A 35 3.98 3.05 9.98
CA ASP A 35 2.93 3.21 9.00
C ASP A 35 2.23 4.54 9.31
N ASP A 36 2.68 5.64 8.72
CA ASP A 36 1.83 6.81 8.57
C ASP A 36 0.77 6.45 7.52
N ARG A 37 -0.17 5.63 7.99
CA ARG A 37 -1.56 5.64 7.54
C ARG A 37 -1.92 7.11 7.50
N PHE A 38 -2.69 7.54 6.50
CA PHE A 38 -3.09 8.94 6.33
C PHE A 38 -1.99 9.76 5.65
N GLN A 39 -1.84 9.70 4.33
CA GLN A 39 -2.72 10.50 3.47
C GLN A 39 -2.35 10.26 2.00
N TYR A 40 -2.90 9.25 1.33
CA TYR A 40 -2.96 9.34 -0.13
C TYR A 40 -4.16 10.23 -0.51
N PRO A 41 -3.95 11.39 -1.14
CA PRO A 41 -5.02 12.35 -1.41
C PRO A 41 -5.97 11.90 -2.54
N GLY A 42 -5.60 10.86 -3.31
CA GLY A 42 -6.35 10.39 -4.48
C GLY A 42 -7.10 9.08 -4.27
N ILE A 43 -7.96 8.76 -5.24
CA ILE A 43 -8.49 7.41 -5.45
C ILE A 43 -7.50 6.70 -6.37
N CYS A 44 -6.94 5.58 -5.95
CA CYS A 44 -6.04 4.76 -6.78
C CYS A 44 -6.25 3.27 -6.49
N PRO A 45 -5.89 2.38 -7.43
CA PRO A 45 -5.80 0.95 -7.19
C PRO A 45 -4.86 0.65 -6.02
N CYS A 46 -5.20 -0.39 -5.26
CA CYS A 46 -4.40 -0.87 -4.17
C CYS A 46 -4.67 -2.36 -3.92
N VAL A 47 -3.68 -3.02 -3.35
CA VAL A 47 -3.84 -4.31 -2.71
C VAL A 47 -4.26 -4.08 -1.26
N ASN A 48 -5.35 -4.72 -0.82
CA ASN A 48 -5.79 -4.70 0.56
C ASN A 48 -4.85 -5.54 1.44
N MET A 49 -3.71 -4.94 1.74
CA MET A 49 -2.62 -5.48 2.55
C MET A 49 -2.02 -4.35 3.35
N THR A 50 -1.66 -4.64 4.59
CA THR A 50 -0.97 -3.70 5.48
C THR A 50 0.53 -3.66 5.20
N THR A 51 1.18 -2.55 5.55
CA THR A 51 2.63 -2.40 5.50
C THR A 51 3.35 -3.51 6.25
N LYS A 52 2.81 -3.95 7.40
CA LYS A 52 3.36 -5.06 8.18
C LYS A 52 3.31 -6.38 7.42
N GLU A 53 2.16 -6.71 6.84
CA GLU A 53 2.02 -7.94 6.04
C GLU A 53 2.97 -7.96 4.85
N TRP A 54 3.22 -6.82 4.21
CA TRP A 54 4.21 -6.70 3.13
C TRP A 54 5.66 -6.83 3.65
N LEU A 55 5.99 -6.26 4.81
CA LEU A 55 7.30 -6.45 5.43
C LEU A 55 7.56 -7.92 5.76
N ASP A 56 6.54 -8.64 6.21
CA ASP A 56 6.60 -10.07 6.55
C ASP A 56 6.63 -10.99 5.31
N MET A 57 6.32 -10.48 4.10
CA MET A 57 6.43 -11.25 2.86
C MET A 57 7.89 -11.50 2.50
N LYS A 58 8.16 -12.72 2.04
CA LYS A 58 9.44 -13.11 1.43
C LYS A 58 9.50 -12.64 -0.02
N ASN A 59 10.68 -12.18 -0.44
CA ASN A 59 10.91 -11.75 -1.82
C ASN A 59 10.96 -12.95 -2.78
N GLY A 60 10.46 -12.75 -3.99
CA GLY A 60 10.52 -13.69 -5.10
C GLY A 60 9.16 -14.33 -5.44
N THR A 61 8.99 -14.61 -6.74
CA THR A 61 7.76 -15.16 -7.32
C THR A 61 7.37 -16.53 -6.76
N GLN A 62 8.32 -17.31 -6.24
CA GLN A 62 8.04 -18.59 -5.58
C GLN A 62 7.24 -18.47 -4.27
N HIS A 63 7.11 -17.26 -3.72
CA HIS A 63 6.31 -16.95 -2.53
C HIS A 63 5.01 -16.21 -2.86
N GLN A 64 4.56 -16.29 -4.12
CA GLN A 64 3.31 -15.68 -4.55
C GLN A 64 2.09 -16.19 -3.76
N ARG A 65 1.12 -15.31 -3.55
CA ARG A 65 -0.17 -15.63 -2.93
C ARG A 65 -1.31 -14.86 -3.63
N TYR A 66 -2.54 -15.24 -3.34
CA TYR A 66 -3.68 -14.43 -3.74
C TYR A 66 -3.79 -13.20 -2.84
N CYS A 67 -3.84 -12.03 -3.47
CA CYS A 67 -4.08 -10.74 -2.85
C CYS A 67 -5.49 -10.25 -3.21
N THR A 68 -6.14 -9.58 -2.27
CA THR A 68 -7.41 -8.90 -2.54
C THR A 68 -7.13 -7.51 -3.11
N LEU A 69 -7.71 -7.19 -4.25
CA LEU A 69 -7.60 -5.86 -4.86
C LEU A 69 -8.67 -4.93 -4.28
N GLY A 70 -8.41 -3.63 -4.42
CA GLY A 70 -9.27 -2.59 -3.89
C GLY A 70 -8.94 -1.23 -4.48
N ASN A 71 -9.60 -0.21 -3.93
CA ASN A 71 -9.32 1.18 -4.24
C ASN A 71 -9.16 1.98 -2.97
N CYS A 72 -8.21 2.91 -2.97
CA CYS A 72 -8.07 3.89 -1.92
C CYS A 72 -9.29 4.81 -1.88
N THR A 73 -9.86 5.00 -0.69
CA THR A 73 -11.04 5.86 -0.49
C THR A 73 -10.76 7.35 -0.64
N GLY A 74 -9.47 7.74 -0.65
CA GLY A 74 -9.04 9.13 -0.68
C GLY A 74 -9.26 9.85 0.65
N GLY A 75 -8.71 11.06 0.76
CA GLY A 75 -8.90 11.94 1.90
C GLY A 75 -8.02 11.63 3.12
N PRO A 76 -8.26 12.32 4.25
CA PRO A 76 -7.40 12.26 5.44
C PRO A 76 -7.37 10.89 6.09
N HIS A 77 -8.37 10.04 5.85
CA HIS A 77 -8.42 8.66 6.33
C HIS A 77 -8.49 7.65 5.20
N SER A 78 -7.56 7.75 4.23
CA SER A 78 -7.50 6.85 3.08
C SER A 78 -7.14 5.42 3.51
N TYR A 79 -8.02 4.46 3.20
CA TYR A 79 -7.78 3.03 3.37
C TYR A 79 -8.12 2.29 2.07
N CYS A 80 -7.53 1.11 1.90
CA CYS A 80 -7.78 0.30 0.72
C CYS A 80 -9.11 -0.44 0.88
N LYS A 81 -10.15 0.02 0.20
CA LYS A 81 -11.46 -0.62 0.23
C LYS A 81 -11.47 -1.78 -0.78
N PRO A 82 -11.69 -3.03 -0.33
CA PRO A 82 -11.77 -4.18 -1.23
C PRO A 82 -12.89 -4.02 -2.27
N ASN A 83 -12.65 -4.45 -3.50
CA ASN A 83 -13.64 -4.44 -4.59
C ASN A 83 -14.17 -5.84 -4.94
N GLY A 84 -13.70 -6.89 -4.25
CA GLY A 84 -14.09 -8.28 -4.51
C GLY A 84 -13.28 -8.97 -5.61
N LEU A 85 -12.28 -8.30 -6.18
CA LEU A 85 -11.33 -8.89 -7.12
C LEU A 85 -10.12 -9.45 -6.37
N TYR A 86 -9.51 -10.47 -6.96
CA TYR A 86 -8.31 -11.13 -6.45
C TYR A 86 -7.31 -11.28 -7.58
N ASP A 87 -6.04 -11.17 -7.25
CA ASP A 87 -4.96 -11.46 -8.18
C ASP A 87 -3.78 -12.14 -7.47
N LEU A 88 -2.89 -12.78 -8.23
CA LEU A 88 -1.61 -13.24 -7.73
C LEU A 88 -0.72 -12.04 -7.42
N CYS A 89 0.01 -12.13 -6.31
CA CYS A 89 0.91 -11.06 -5.89
C CYS A 89 2.18 -11.65 -5.25
N TRP A 90 3.32 -10.99 -5.46
CA TRP A 90 4.60 -11.34 -4.86
C TRP A 90 5.44 -10.08 -4.58
N LYS A 91 6.39 -10.22 -3.65
CA LYS A 91 7.32 -9.15 -3.29
C LYS A 91 8.61 -9.25 -4.08
#